data_AF-A0A7C1KTT0-F1
#
_entry.id   AF-A0A7C1KTT0-F1
#
_cell.length_a   1.000
_cell.length_b   1.000
_cell.length_c   1.000
_cell.angle_alpha   90.00
_cell.angle_beta   90.00
_cell.angle_gamma   90.00
#
_symmetry.space_group_name_H-M   'P 1'
#
loop_
_entity.id
_entity.type
_entity.pdbx_description
1 polymer ?
#
loop_
_entity_poly.entity_id
_entity_poly.type
_entity_poly.pdbx_seq_one_letter_code
_entity_poly.pdbx_strand_id
1 'polypeptide(L)' 'MITVRQERFTDIQIRGPYRFWSHLHTFEEVPEGTLMRDEVTYRLSHTAGLLHRSIIKRQLRIYSATGL' A
#
# COMPACT_ATOMS: atom_id res chain seq x y z
N MET A 1 28.08 -15.14 2.18
CA MET A 1 27.17 -14.02 1.83
C MET A 1 25.80 -14.62 1.56
N ILE A 2 24.80 -14.30 2.39
CA ILE A 2 23.40 -14.65 2.11
C ILE A 2 22.78 -13.38 1.53
N THR A 3 22.48 -13.37 0.24
CA THR A 3 21.79 -12.26 -0.40
C THR A 3 20.30 -12.49 -0.25
N VAL A 4 19.66 -11.78 0.69
CA VAL A 4 18.20 -11.73 0.77
C VAL A 4 17.74 -10.74 -0.30
N ARG A 5 17.46 -11.23 -1.52
CA ARG A 5 16.77 -10.44 -2.56
C ARG A 5 15.26 -10.46 -2.26
N GLN A 6 14.78 -9.61 -1.36
CA GLN A 6 13.34 -9.38 -1.27
C GLN A 6 12.91 -8.52 -2.47
N GLU A 7 12.54 -9.19 -3.57
CA GLU A 7 11.95 -8.57 -4.77
C GLU A 7 10.56 -7.98 -4.51
N ARG A 8 9.98 -8.26 -3.34
CA ARG A 8 8.70 -7.71 -2.90
C ARG A 8 8.55 -7.74 -1.39
N PHE A 9 7.78 -6.79 -0.86
CA PHE A 9 7.29 -6.82 0.52
C PHE A 9 5.88 -6.25 0.59
N THR A 10 5.16 -6.54 1.68
CA THR A 10 3.78 -6.08 1.86
C THR A 10 3.60 -5.41 3.21
N ASP A 11 3.17 -4.16 3.21
CA ASP A 11 2.77 -3.46 4.43
C ASP A 11 1.29 -3.75 4.72
N ILE A 12 1.01 -4.28 5.90
CA ILE A 12 -0.36 -4.53 6.36
C ILE A 12 -0.70 -3.63 7.54
N GLN A 13 -1.95 -3.16 7.59
CA GLN A 13 -2.44 -2.44 8.77
C GLN A 13 -3.08 -3.41 9.76
N ILE A 14 -2.47 -3.58 10.93
CA ILE A 14 -3.04 -4.39 12.03
C ILE A 14 -4.10 -3.60 12.81
N ARG A 15 -3.88 -2.29 13.01
CA ARG A 15 -4.81 -1.38 13.69
C ARG A 15 -4.82 -0.02 13.00
N GLY A 16 -6.01 0.54 12.79
CA GLY A 16 -6.16 1.86 12.17
C GLY A 16 -7.52 2.03 11.49
N PRO A 17 -7.70 3.09 10.68
CA PRO A 17 -9.01 3.47 10.15
C PRO A 17 -9.54 2.52 9.08
N TYR A 18 -8.66 1.79 8.39
CA TYR A 18 -9.10 0.79 7.41
C TYR A 18 -9.54 -0.50 8.10
N ARG A 19 -10.62 -1.11 7.59
CA ARG A 19 -11.00 -2.48 7.97
C ARG A 19 -9.99 -3.50 7.44
N PHE A 20 -9.38 -3.18 6.30
CA PHE A 20 -8.30 -3.92 5.69
C PHE A 20 -7.40 -2.96 4.91
N TRP A 21 -6.09 -3.13 5.01
CA TRP A 21 -5.11 -2.42 4.19
C TRP A 21 -3.93 -3.34 3.95
N SER A 22 -3.56 -3.46 2.68
CA SER A 22 -2.40 -4.22 2.19
C SER A 22 -1.77 -3.42 1.06
N HIS A 23 -0.50 -3.06 1.21
CA HIS A 23 0.27 -2.35 0.21
C HIS A 23 1.44 -3.23 -0.23
N LEU A 24 1.33 -3.82 -1.41
CA LEU A 24 2.35 -4.66 -2.00
C LEU A 24 3.32 -3.80 -2.80
N HIS A 25 4.59 -3.88 -2.45
CA HIS A 25 5.71 -3.29 -3.18
C HIS A 25 6.42 -4.38 -3.95
N THR A 26 6.72 -4.15 -5.22
CA THR A 26 7.52 -5.06 -6.05
C THR A 26 8.65 -4.31 -6.74
N PHE A 27 9.80 -4.97 -6.89
CA PHE A 27 11.04 -4.38 -7.40
C PHE A 27 11.64 -5.29 -8.45
N GLU A 28 11.96 -4.73 -9.61
CA GLU A 28 12.56 -5.44 -10.74
C GLU A 28 13.82 -4.67 -11.19
N GLU A 29 14.96 -5.36 -11.32
CA GLU A 29 16.17 -4.77 -11.92
C GLU A 29 15.91 -4.54 -13.43
N VAL A 30 16.10 -3.29 -13.89
CA VAL A 30 15.99 -2.90 -15.30
C VAL A 30 17.30 -2.22 -15.73
N PRO A 31 17.64 -2.15 -17.04
CA PRO A 31 18.92 -1.61 -17.49
C PRO A 31 19.27 -0.20 -16.95
N GLU A 32 18.25 0.60 -16.65
CA GLU A 32 18.38 1.98 -16.19
C GLU A 32 18.23 2.14 -14.67
N GLY A 33 18.06 1.05 -13.91
CA GLY A 33 17.91 1.09 -12.46
C GLY A 33 16.97 0.01 -11.92
N THR A 34 16.01 0.42 -11.08
CA THR A 34 15.01 -0.49 -10.51
C THR A 34 13.62 0.02 -10.81
N LEU A 35 12.81 -0.82 -11.45
CA LEU A 35 11.40 -0.56 -11.66
C LEU A 35 10.63 -1.00 -10.41
N MET A 36 10.05 -0.03 -9.70
CA MET A 36 9.19 -0.26 -8.54
C MET A 36 7.71 -0.20 -8.97
N ARG A 37 6.91 -1.17 -8.54
CA ARG A 37 5.45 -1.14 -8.72
C ARG A 37 4.74 -1.37 -7.38
N ASP A 38 3.73 -0.55 -7.15
CA ASP A 38 2.93 -0.53 -5.93
C ASP A 38 1.48 -0.93 -6.22
N GLU A 39 0.97 -1.89 -5.45
CA GLU A 39 -0.43 -2.29 -5.49
C GLU A 39 -1.06 -2.12 -4.10
N VAL A 40 -2.09 -1.27 -4.01
CA VAL A 40 -2.80 -1.00 -2.76
C VAL A 40 -4.18 -1.63 -2.81
N THR A 41 -4.44 -2.59 -1.91
CA THR A 41 -5.77 -3.12 -1.64
C THR A 41 -6.24 -2.65 -0.27
N TYR A 42 -7.42 -2.03 -0.22
CA TYR A 42 -7.98 -1.56 1.04
C TYR A 42 -9.49 -1.76 1.12
N ARG A 43 -10.01 -1.80 2.34
CA ARG A 43 -11.44 -1.79 2.64
C ARG A 43 -11.72 -0.77 3.74
N LEU A 44 -12.67 0.12 3.49
CA LEU A 44 -13.08 1.13 4.46
C LEU A 44 -13.99 0.53 5.53
N SER A 45 -13.84 1.00 6.77
CA SER A 45 -14.83 0.79 7.82
C SER A 45 -15.92 1.85 7.73
N HIS A 46 -17.17 1.52 8.08
CA HIS A 46 -18.26 2.49 8.19
C HIS A 46 -17.94 3.61 9.19
N THR A 47 -17.19 3.31 10.25
CA THR A 47 -16.75 4.29 11.26
C THR A 47 -15.61 5.19 10.77
N ALA A 48 -14.94 4.82 9.67
CA ALA A 48 -13.86 5.62 9.08
C ALA A 48 -14.38 6.85 8.30
N GLY A 49 -15.68 6.89 8.01
CA GLY A 49 -16.30 7.84 7.08
C GLY A 49 -16.34 9.30 7.54
N LEU A 50 -16.21 9.59 8.84
CA LEU A 50 -16.36 10.96 9.38
C LEU A 50 -15.08 11.51 10.04
N LEU A 51 -14.50 10.82 11.03
CA LEU A 51 -13.32 11.35 11.75
C LEU A 51 -12.02 11.23 10.94
N HIS A 52 -11.89 10.18 10.11
CA HIS A 52 -10.64 9.82 9.45
C HIS A 52 -10.64 10.09 7.94
N ARG A 53 -11.73 10.61 7.39
CA ARG A 53 -11.90 10.86 5.95
C ARG A 53 -10.78 11.73 5.37
N SER A 54 -10.32 12.73 6.11
CA SER A 54 -9.23 13.63 5.67
C SER A 54 -7.88 12.91 5.57
N ILE A 55 -7.59 12.00 6.51
CA ILE A 55 -6.35 11.20 6.53
C ILE A 55 -6.37 10.19 5.39
N ILE A 56 -7.49 9.48 5.23
CA ILE A 56 -7.70 8.49 4.16
C ILE A 56 -7.57 9.15 2.79
N LYS A 57 -8.23 10.30 2.57
CA LYS A 57 -8.12 11.03 1.30
C LYS A 57 -6.69 11.46 0.99
N ARG A 58 -5.93 11.91 2.00
CA ARG A 58 -4.53 12.31 1.82
C ARG A 58 -3.65 11.11 1.48
N GLN A 59 -3.88 9.96 2.09
CA GLN A 59 -3.15 8.71 1.81
C GLN A 59 -3.48 8.18 0.42
N LEU A 60 -4.76 8.07 0.05
CA LEU A 60 -5.17 7.57 -1.26
C LEU A 60 -4.73 8.49 -2.41
N ARG A 61 -4.57 9.81 -2.18
CA ARG A 61 -4.04 10.73 -3.21
C ARG A 61 -2.62 10.37 -3.67
N ILE A 62 -1.86 9.66 -2.85
CA ILE A 62 -0.48 9.28 -3.13
C ILE A 62 -0.41 8.00 -3.98
N TYR A 63 -1.50 7.21 -4.04
CA TYR A 63 -1.51 5.91 -4.70
C TYR A 63 -2.56 5.85 -5.82
N SER A 64 -2.19 5.33 -6.98
CA SER A 64 -3.16 4.90 -8.01
C SER A 64 -3.85 3.61 -7.54
N ALA A 65 -4.84 3.74 -6.67
CA ALA A 65 -5.42 2.61 -5.95
C ALA A 65 -6.67 2.03 -6.64
N THR A 66 -6.68 0.71 -6.84
CA THR A 66 -7.87 -0.06 -7.24
C THR A 66 -8.65 -0.43 -5.98
N GLY A 67 -9.70 0.33 -5.64
CA GLY A 67 -10.54 0.08 -4.46
C GLY A 67 -11.73 -0.84 -4.78
N LEU A 68 -12.04 -1.79 -3.89
CA LEU A 68 -13.25 -2.63 -3.90
C LEU A 68 -14.28 -2.15 -2.88
#